data_AF-O73989-F1
#
_entry.id   AF-O73989-F1
#
_cell.length_a   1.000
_cell.length_b   1.000
_cell.length_c   1.000
_cell.angle_alpha   90.00
_cell.angle_beta   90.00
_cell.angle_gamma   90.00
#
_symmetry.space_group_name_H-M   'P 1'
#
loop_
_entity.id
_entity.type
_entity.pdbx_description
1 polymer ?
#
loop_
_entity_poly.entity_id
_entity_poly.type
_entity_poly.pdbx_seq_one_letter_code
_entity_poly.pdbx_strand_id
1 'polypeptide(L)' 'MERTFFWFIEEVGELAEALRKGDRESMEEEFADVLAWLASLANLVDIDLEEAAKKKYPGVCPYCGKKPCECEED' A
#
# COMPACT_ATOMS: atom_id res chain seq x y z
N MET A 1 -5.84 4.43 -17.28
CA MET A 1 -6.15 3.34 -16.33
C MET A 1 -5.28 2.12 -16.61
N GLU A 2 -5.43 1.41 -17.74
CA GLU A 2 -4.62 0.21 -18.05
C GLU A 2 -3.11 0.44 -17.95
N ARG A 3 -2.58 1.50 -18.59
CA ARG A 3 -1.15 1.83 -18.53
C ARG A 3 -0.66 2.11 -17.11
N THR A 4 -1.41 2.89 -16.34
CA THR A 4 -1.10 3.22 -14.94
C THR A 4 -1.13 1.98 -14.05
N PHE A 5 -2.04 1.04 -14.33
CA PHE A 5 -2.09 -0.23 -13.62
C PHE A 5 -0.88 -1.11 -13.96
N PHE A 6 -0.42 -1.13 -15.21
CA PHE A 6 0.80 -1.86 -15.57
C PHE A 6 2.04 -1.31 -14.86
N TRP A 7 2.22 0.02 -14.81
CA TRP A 7 3.29 0.64 -14.02
C TRP A 7 3.22 0.24 -12.55
N PHE A 8 2.04 0.35 -11.93
CA PHE A 8 1.87 -0.10 -10.54
C PHE A 8 2.31 -1.56 -10.31
N ILE A 9 2.01 -2.47 -11.23
CA ILE A 9 2.43 -3.88 -11.11
C ILE A 9 3.94 -4.06 -11.35
N GLU A 10 4.54 -3.24 -12.21
CA GLU A 10 5.99 -3.20 -12.45
C GLU A 10 6.74 -2.84 -11.15
N GLU A 11 6.36 -1.74 -10.49
CA GLU A 11 6.98 -1.32 -9.23
C GLU A 11 6.81 -2.36 -8.11
N VAL A 12 5.66 -3.05 -8.08
CA VAL A 12 5.46 -4.15 -7.11
C VAL A 12 6.42 -5.30 -7.38
N GLY A 13 6.74 -5.56 -8.65
CA GLY A 13 7.75 -6.54 -9.05
C GLY A 13 9.17 -6.12 -8.66
N GLU A 14 9.52 -4.86 -8.88
CA GLU A 14 10.82 -4.29 -8.52
C GLU A 14 11.01 -4.26 -6.99
N LEU A 15 9.98 -3.86 -6.23
CA LEU A 15 9.95 -3.97 -4.77
C LEU A 15 10.18 -5.42 -4.30
N ALA A 16 9.52 -6.40 -4.92
CA ALA A 16 9.71 -7.80 -4.58
C ALA A 16 11.15 -8.28 -4.84
N GLU A 17 11.78 -7.79 -5.91
CA GLU A 17 13.18 -8.06 -6.20
C GLU A 17 14.13 -7.42 -5.17
N ALA A 18 13.91 -6.15 -4.83
CA ALA A 18 14.67 -5.43 -3.81
C ALA A 18 14.61 -6.15 -2.45
N LEU A 19 13.40 -6.53 -2.02
CA LEU A 19 13.16 -7.33 -0.80
C LEU A 19 13.94 -8.65 -0.83
N ARG A 20 13.89 -9.38 -1.95
CA ARG A 20 14.60 -10.66 -2.10
C ARG A 20 16.12 -10.49 -2.05
N LYS A 21 16.66 -9.40 -2.58
CA LYS A 21 18.10 -9.10 -2.59
C LYS A 21 18.61 -8.57 -1.26
N GLY A 22 17.73 -8.08 -0.39
CA GLY A 22 18.14 -7.40 0.84
C GLY A 22 18.77 -6.03 0.58
N ASP A 23 18.47 -5.42 -0.57
CA ASP A 23 19.01 -4.10 -0.95
C ASP A 23 18.15 -2.99 -0.33
N ARG A 24 18.67 -2.35 0.72
CA ARG A 24 17.92 -1.35 1.47
C ARG A 24 17.66 -0.07 0.66
N GLU A 25 18.61 0.35 -0.17
CA GLU A 25 18.48 1.57 -0.95
C GLU A 25 17.37 1.38 -1.99
N SER A 26 17.43 0.27 -2.74
CA SER A 26 16.35 -0.09 -3.66
C SER A 26 15.03 -0.27 -2.92
N MET A 27 14.97 -0.93 -1.76
CA MET A 27 13.69 -1.05 -1.03
C MET A 27 13.06 0.32 -0.74
N GLU A 28 13.84 1.30 -0.29
CA GLU A 28 13.33 2.63 0.03
C GLU A 28 12.77 3.35 -1.22
N GLU A 29 13.43 3.19 -2.37
CA GLU A 29 12.98 3.68 -3.68
C GLU A 29 11.67 2.99 -4.11
N GLU A 30 11.68 1.66 -4.19
CA GLU A 30 10.54 0.88 -4.68
C GLU A 30 9.29 1.00 -3.79
N PHE A 31 9.47 1.16 -2.47
CA PHE A 31 8.34 1.47 -1.57
C PHE A 31 7.69 2.81 -1.91
N ALA A 32 8.49 3.81 -2.27
CA ALA A 32 7.98 5.12 -2.66
C ALA A 32 7.25 5.05 -4.00
N ASP A 33 7.77 4.29 -4.97
CA ASP A 33 7.15 4.14 -6.28
C ASP A 33 5.83 3.36 -6.23
N VAL A 34 5.77 2.27 -5.47
CA VAL A 34 4.50 1.55 -5.21
C VAL A 34 3.44 2.48 -4.61
N LEU A 35 3.83 3.34 -3.66
CA LEU A 35 2.91 4.33 -3.08
C LEU A 35 2.45 5.37 -4.11
N ALA A 36 3.37 5.90 -4.91
CA ALA A 36 3.09 6.94 -5.91
C ALA A 36 2.13 6.44 -6.99
N TRP A 37 2.32 5.20 -7.48
CA TRP A 37 1.45 4.63 -8.49
C TRP A 37 0.11 4.15 -7.94
N LEU A 38 0.05 3.68 -6.69
CA LEU A 38 -1.22 3.45 -6.00
C LEU A 38 -2.05 4.74 -5.88
N ALA A 39 -1.42 5.84 -5.45
CA ALA A 39 -2.07 7.15 -5.38
C ALA A 39 -2.52 7.63 -6.77
N SER A 40 -1.70 7.40 -7.80
CA SER A 40 -2.05 7.72 -9.19
C SER A 40 -3.27 6.93 -9.69
N LEU A 41 -3.38 5.65 -9.33
CA LEU A 41 -4.56 4.85 -9.62
C LEU A 41 -5.81 5.39 -8.92
N ALA A 42 -5.70 5.73 -7.63
CA ALA A 42 -6.81 6.30 -6.85
C ALA A 42 -7.33 7.60 -7.48
N ASN A 43 -6.43 8.49 -7.92
CA ASN A 43 -6.77 9.73 -8.61
C ASN A 43 -7.53 9.49 -9.93
N LEU A 44 -7.18 8.44 -10.69
CA LEU A 44 -7.85 8.13 -11.96
C LEU A 44 -9.30 7.64 -11.80
N VAL A 45 -9.65 7.14 -10.61
CA VAL A 45 -11.01 6.66 -10.28
C VAL A 45 -11.73 7.56 -9.30
N ASP A 46 -11.20 8.77 -9.06
CA ASP A 46 -11.78 9.77 -8.15
C ASP A 46 -11.97 9.23 -6.71
N ILE A 47 -10.98 8.46 -6.23
CA ILE A 47 -10.93 7.97 -4.85
C ILE A 47 -9.94 8.81 -4.06
N ASP A 48 -10.42 9.44 -2.98
CA ASP A 48 -9.55 9.99 -1.94
C ASP A 48 -8.92 8.83 -1.14
N LEU A 49 -7.63 8.59 -1.41
CA LEU A 49 -6.88 7.48 -0.81
C LEU A 49 -6.68 7.68 0.70
N GLU A 50 -6.54 8.91 1.17
CA GLU A 50 -6.35 9.22 2.59
C GLU A 50 -7.63 8.92 3.38
N GLU A 51 -8.78 9.39 2.90
CA GLU A 51 -10.07 9.14 3.53
C GLU A 51 -10.45 7.65 3.46
N ALA A 52 -10.14 6.97 2.35
CA ALA A 52 -10.31 5.52 2.24
C ALA A 52 -9.47 4.77 3.29
N ALA A 53 -8.22 5.17 3.50
CA ALA A 53 -7.33 4.59 4.50
C ALA A 53 -7.84 4.85 5.92
N LYS A 54 -8.21 6.08 6.27
CA LYS A 54 -8.78 6.43 7.59
C LYS A 54 -10.07 5.67 7.89
N LYS A 55 -10.96 5.53 6.90
CA LYS A 55 -12.21 4.78 7.04
C LYS A 55 -11.95 3.31 7.33
N LYS A 56 -10.94 2.71 6.70
CA LYS A 56 -10.57 1.31 6.91
C LYS A 56 -9.79 1.10 8.22
N TYR A 57 -8.93 2.05 8.57
CA TYR A 57 -8.03 2.00 9.72
C TYR A 57 -8.25 3.21 10.64
N PRO A 58 -9.37 3.28 11.38
CA PRO A 58 -9.75 4.45 12.18
C PRO A 58 -8.93 4.61 13.48
N GLY A 59 -7.77 3.97 13.59
CA GLY A 59 -6.95 3.98 14.80
C GLY A 59 -7.37 2.99 15.88
N VAL A 60 -8.36 2.13 15.62
CA VAL A 60 -8.69 0.91 16.37
C VAL A 60 -8.64 -0.30 15.44
N CYS A 61 -8.56 -1.52 15.98
CA CYS A 61 -8.63 -2.73 15.17
C CYS A 61 -9.94 -2.74 14.36
N PRO A 62 -9.91 -2.90 13.02
CA PRO A 62 -11.11 -2.89 12.19
C PRO A 62 -12.01 -4.12 12.40
N TYR A 63 -11.53 -5.15 13.11
CA TYR A 63 -12.28 -6.38 13.38
C TYR A 63 -12.93 -6.37 14.76
N CYS A 64 -12.18 -6.07 15.82
CA CYS A 64 -12.70 -6.07 17.20
C CYS A 64 -13.01 -4.68 17.77
N GLY A 65 -12.65 -3.59 17.09
CA GLY A 65 -12.92 -2.22 17.51
C GLY A 65 -12.09 -1.71 18.70
N LYS A 66 -11.11 -2.49 19.18
CA LYS A 66 -10.30 -2.15 20.37
C LYS A 66 -8.92 -1.60 20.03
N LYS A 67 -8.32 -0.88 21.00
CA LYS A 67 -6.93 -0.41 21.01
C LYS A 67 -6.37 -0.53 22.44
N PRO A 68 -5.44 -1.48 22.73
CA PRO A 68 -4.80 -2.43 21.81
C PRO A 68 -5.78 -3.47 21.25
N CYS A 69 -5.40 -4.12 20.13
CA CYS A 69 -6.17 -5.21 19.53
C CYS A 69 -6.25 -6.41 20.47
N GLU A 70 -7.39 -7.10 20.51
CA GLU A 70 -7.61 -8.35 21.27
C GLU A 70 -8.12 -9.49 20.37
N CYS A 71 -7.94 -9.39 19.04
CA CYS A 71 -8.23 -10.52 18.17
C CYS A 71 -7.31 -11.68 18.54
N GLU A 72 -7.87 -12.89 18.67
CA GLU A 72 -7.05 -14.10 18.71
C GLU A 72 -6.35 -14.24 17.35
N GLU A 73 -5.10 -14.69 17.36
CA GLU A 73 -4.38 -15.02 16.14
C GLU A 73 -5.04 -16.28 15.54
N ASP A 74 -5.56 -16.17 14.31
CA ASP A 74 -5.89 -17.34 13.48
C ASP A 74 -4.62 -17.93 12.84
#